data_AF-A0A1M6C091-F1
#
_entry.id   AF-A0A1M6C091-F1
#
_cell.length_a   1.000
_cell.length_b   1.000
_cell.length_c   1.000
_cell.angle_alpha   90.00
_cell.angle_beta   90.00
_cell.angle_gamma   90.00
#
_symmetry.space_group_name_H-M   'P 1'
#
loop_
_entity.id
_entity.type
_entity.pdbx_description
1 polymer ?
#
loop_
_entity_poly.entity_id
_entity_poly.type
_entity_poly.pdbx_seq_one_letter_code
_entity_poly.pdbx_strand_id
1 'polypeptide(L)'
;TWTEQREIQKQKDTVEPLILGFSTFFLNRTNRSGILKAGVIGGKNQNGNFKIDARFRKDELIRRIELIAEHRSRISLYKLDAVDLLQHVVPSLPDRTLVYLDPPYYVKGGDLYEHHYKHEDHAAVAAAVAGIRQHCMVSYDDVPAIRELYRDYQYVSYSLSYCAQNRYRGTEAIFLGSSLECPGLKASMQAA
;
A
#
# COMPACT_ATOMS: atom_id res chain seq x y z
N THR A 1 -3.45 26.35 -9.68
CA THR A 1 -3.77 25.62 -10.93
C THR A 1 -2.99 24.31 -11.01
N TRP A 2 -3.34 23.39 -11.92
CA TRP A 2 -2.59 22.13 -12.07
C TRP A 2 -1.11 22.34 -12.41
N THR A 3 -0.82 23.30 -13.29
CA THR A 3 0.55 23.64 -13.69
C THR A 3 1.38 24.15 -12.50
N GLU A 4 0.83 25.04 -11.67
CA GLU A 4 1.52 25.49 -10.45
C GLU A 4 1.89 24.33 -9.53
N GLN A 5 0.96 23.40 -9.29
CA GLN A 5 1.23 22.25 -8.42
C GLN A 5 2.33 21.36 -9.03
N ARG A 6 2.37 21.20 -10.37
CA ARG A 6 3.46 20.51 -11.06
C ARG A 6 4.80 21.21 -10.92
N GLU A 7 4.85 22.54 -10.94
CA GLU A 7 6.10 23.28 -10.71
C GLU A 7 6.59 23.13 -9.27
N ILE A 8 5.68 23.16 -8.29
CA ILE A 8 6.00 22.88 -6.88
C ILE A 8 6.68 21.51 -6.72
N GLN A 9 6.16 20.45 -7.38
CA GLN A 9 6.78 19.12 -7.32
C GLN A 9 8.18 19.06 -7.94
N LYS A 10 8.51 19.92 -8.90
CA LYS A 10 9.86 19.98 -9.49
C LYS A 10 10.87 20.60 -8.52
N GLN A 11 10.41 21.36 -7.54
CA GLN A 11 11.21 22.02 -6.51
C GLN A 11 11.11 21.29 -5.17
N LYS A 12 10.81 19.98 -5.18
CA LYS A 12 10.56 19.18 -3.98
C LYS A 12 11.68 19.21 -2.92
N ASP A 13 12.91 19.52 -3.32
CA ASP A 13 14.07 19.56 -2.43
C ASP A 13 14.20 20.90 -1.68
N THR A 14 13.46 21.93 -2.09
CA THR A 14 13.53 23.28 -1.51
C THR A 14 12.20 23.81 -0.96
N VAL A 15 11.07 23.20 -1.36
CA VAL A 15 9.74 23.60 -0.90
C VAL A 15 9.44 23.03 0.48
N GLU A 16 8.72 23.80 1.31
CA GLU A 16 8.25 23.35 2.62
C GLU A 16 7.41 22.06 2.54
N PRO A 17 7.59 21.09 3.45
CA PRO A 17 6.91 19.80 3.39
C PRO A 17 5.38 19.88 3.33
N LEU A 18 4.76 20.84 4.02
CA LEU A 18 3.31 21.00 4.01
C LEU A 18 2.79 21.43 2.63
N ILE A 19 3.47 22.38 1.99
CA ILE A 19 3.16 22.85 0.63
C ILE A 19 3.36 21.69 -0.37
N LEU A 20 4.47 20.96 -0.24
CA LEU A 20 4.75 19.79 -1.06
C LEU A 20 3.66 18.71 -0.88
N GLY A 21 3.21 18.47 0.35
CA GLY A 21 2.13 17.54 0.67
C GLY A 21 0.80 17.90 0.01
N PHE A 22 0.39 19.18 0.07
CA PHE A 22 -0.81 19.65 -0.63
C PHE A 22 -0.71 19.52 -2.15
N SER A 23 0.46 19.83 -2.71
CA SER A 23 0.72 19.64 -4.14
C SER A 23 0.62 18.16 -4.54
N THR A 24 1.24 17.28 -3.76
CA THR A 24 1.20 15.83 -3.96
C THR A 24 -0.24 15.32 -3.95
N PHE A 25 -1.02 15.75 -2.95
CA PHE A 25 -2.43 15.39 -2.81
C PHE A 25 -3.26 15.85 -4.02
N PHE A 26 -3.13 17.12 -4.41
CA PHE A 26 -3.84 17.68 -5.55
C PHE A 26 -3.52 16.93 -6.84
N LEU A 27 -2.23 16.70 -7.13
CA LEU A 27 -1.81 15.99 -8.34
C LEU A 27 -2.24 14.53 -8.33
N ASN A 28 -2.19 13.85 -7.19
CA ASN A 28 -2.68 12.48 -7.07
C ASN A 28 -4.20 12.37 -7.35
N ARG A 29 -4.98 13.41 -7.03
CA ARG A 29 -6.41 13.43 -7.35
C ARG A 29 -6.71 13.88 -8.78
N THR A 30 -5.83 14.67 -9.40
CA THR A 30 -6.07 15.29 -10.71
C THR A 30 -5.28 14.66 -11.86
N ASN A 31 -4.34 13.75 -11.60
CA ASN A 31 -3.57 13.01 -12.60
C ASN A 31 -4.19 11.66 -12.96
N ARG A 32 -3.90 11.19 -14.18
CA ARG A 32 -4.29 9.84 -14.64
C ARG A 32 -3.76 8.79 -13.66
N SER A 33 -4.67 7.92 -13.21
CA SER A 33 -4.42 6.88 -12.20
C SER A 33 -3.86 7.38 -10.86
N GLY A 34 -3.81 8.70 -10.64
CA GLY A 34 -3.20 9.34 -9.48
C GLY A 34 -1.68 9.29 -9.43
N ILE A 35 -1.04 8.94 -10.54
CA ILE A 35 0.42 8.88 -10.65
C ILE A 35 0.95 10.31 -10.76
N LEU A 36 1.86 10.72 -9.87
CA LEU A 36 2.38 12.09 -9.83
C LEU A 36 3.09 12.49 -11.13
N LYS A 37 3.84 11.55 -11.73
CA LYS A 37 4.57 11.77 -13.00
C LYS A 37 3.65 11.80 -14.22
N ALA A 38 2.45 11.22 -14.14
CA ALA A 38 1.49 11.21 -15.24
C ALA A 38 0.90 12.60 -15.54
N GLY A 39 0.21 12.71 -16.68
CA GLY A 39 -0.52 13.92 -17.06
C GLY A 39 -1.87 14.07 -16.35
N VAL A 40 -2.44 15.27 -16.45
CA VAL A 40 -3.78 15.59 -15.94
C VAL A 40 -4.85 14.66 -16.55
N ILE A 41 -5.83 14.26 -15.74
CA ILE A 41 -7.04 13.55 -16.19
C ILE A 41 -7.73 14.40 -17.25
N GLY A 42 -8.24 13.78 -18.31
CA GLY A 42 -8.86 14.50 -19.42
C GLY A 42 -7.89 15.14 -20.41
N GLY A 43 -6.57 15.08 -20.15
CA GLY A 43 -5.54 15.69 -20.99
C GLY A 43 -5.43 17.20 -20.79
N LYS A 44 -4.33 17.83 -21.27
CA LYS A 44 -4.09 19.26 -21.05
C LYS A 44 -5.24 20.16 -21.56
N ASN A 45 -5.81 19.80 -22.72
CA ASN A 45 -6.95 20.50 -23.31
C ASN A 45 -8.30 20.12 -22.68
N GLN A 46 -8.32 19.21 -21.69
CA GLN A 46 -9.53 18.73 -21.02
C GLN A 46 -10.58 18.16 -21.99
N ASN A 47 -10.16 17.52 -23.08
CA ASN A 47 -11.05 16.95 -24.09
C ASN A 47 -11.50 15.50 -23.77
N GLY A 48 -10.87 14.83 -22.80
CA GLY A 48 -11.26 13.47 -22.42
C GLY A 48 -12.62 13.38 -21.73
N ASN A 49 -13.15 12.15 -21.66
CA ASN A 49 -14.45 11.84 -21.04
C ASN A 49 -14.50 12.15 -19.54
N PHE A 50 -13.38 12.00 -18.85
CA PHE A 50 -13.21 12.41 -17.46
C PHE A 50 -12.43 13.72 -17.43
N LYS A 51 -12.93 14.72 -16.70
CA LYS A 51 -12.26 16.00 -16.50
C LYS A 51 -11.39 15.97 -15.23
N ILE A 52 -10.66 17.04 -14.99
CA ILE A 52 -9.73 17.21 -13.87
C ILE A 52 -10.40 16.99 -12.50
N ASP A 53 -11.70 17.26 -12.39
CA ASP A 53 -12.50 17.15 -11.16
C ASP A 53 -13.09 15.77 -10.92
N ALA A 54 -12.99 14.83 -11.86
CA ALA A 54 -13.62 13.51 -11.79
C ALA A 54 -13.28 12.70 -10.53
N ARG A 55 -12.14 13.03 -9.90
CA ARG A 55 -11.68 12.43 -8.62
C ARG A 55 -11.36 13.50 -7.56
N PHE A 56 -11.63 14.78 -7.83
CA PHE A 56 -11.40 15.90 -6.93
C PHE A 56 -12.71 16.39 -6.30
N ARG A 57 -13.48 15.46 -5.70
CA ARG A 57 -14.73 15.79 -4.98
C ARG A 57 -14.37 16.48 -3.65
N LYS A 58 -14.26 17.81 -3.69
CA LYS A 58 -13.70 18.63 -2.60
C LYS A 58 -14.32 18.32 -1.23
N ASP A 59 -15.65 18.27 -1.12
CA ASP A 59 -16.33 18.05 0.15
C ASP A 59 -16.03 16.67 0.75
N GLU A 60 -15.98 15.64 -0.10
CA GLU A 60 -15.61 14.29 0.34
C GLU A 60 -14.13 14.23 0.77
N LEU A 61 -13.26 14.91 0.03
CA LEU A 61 -11.84 14.97 0.34
C LEU A 61 -11.56 15.68 1.66
N ILE A 62 -12.25 16.80 1.92
CA ILE A 62 -12.20 17.51 3.20
C ILE A 62 -12.65 16.57 4.33
N ARG A 63 -13.83 15.95 4.19
CA ARG A 63 -14.37 15.03 5.20
C ARG A 63 -13.40 13.89 5.53
N ARG A 64 -12.72 13.31 4.53
CA ARG A 64 -11.74 12.24 4.75
C ARG A 64 -10.50 12.73 5.52
N ILE A 65 -10.03 13.95 5.25
CA ILE A 65 -8.90 14.55 5.97
C ILE A 65 -9.30 14.84 7.42
N GLU A 66 -10.48 15.42 7.64
CA GLU A 66 -11.01 15.70 8.98
C GLU A 66 -11.18 14.41 9.80
N LEU A 67 -11.70 13.35 9.20
CA LEU A 67 -11.83 12.04 9.86
C LEU A 67 -10.48 11.47 10.32
N ILE A 68 -9.42 11.61 9.52
CA ILE A 68 -8.08 11.21 9.92
C ILE A 68 -7.60 12.08 11.10
N ALA A 69 -7.85 13.40 11.05
CA ALA A 69 -7.45 14.33 12.09
C ALA A 69 -8.18 14.12 13.43
N GLU A 70 -9.45 13.69 13.39
CA GLU A 70 -10.24 13.28 14.55
C GLU A 70 -9.59 12.10 15.29
N HIS A 71 -8.99 11.17 14.54
CA HIS A 71 -8.30 9.99 15.09
C HIS A 71 -6.79 10.19 15.31
N ARG A 72 -6.25 11.40 15.14
CA ARG A 72 -4.79 11.65 15.18
C ARG A 72 -4.11 11.16 16.46
N SER A 73 -4.78 11.18 17.61
CA SER A 73 -4.22 10.71 18.89
C SER A 73 -4.01 9.19 18.94
N ARG A 74 -4.57 8.46 17.97
CA ARG A 74 -4.45 7.00 17.81
C ARG A 74 -3.54 6.62 16.64
N ILE A 75 -2.91 7.59 15.98
CA ILE A 75 -2.11 7.40 14.77
C ILE A 75 -0.69 7.90 15.05
N SER A 76 0.28 7.00 15.00
CA SER A 76 1.70 7.33 14.98
C SER A 76 2.24 7.06 13.58
N LEU A 77 2.92 8.04 12.99
CA LEU A 77 3.48 7.94 11.63
C LEU A 77 5.00 7.78 11.71
N TYR A 78 5.53 6.80 10.99
CA TYR A 78 6.97 6.54 10.90
C TYR A 78 7.38 6.55 9.42
N LYS A 79 8.44 7.28 9.09
CA LYS A 79 9.08 7.28 7.77
C LYS A 79 10.34 6.41 7.83
N LEU A 80 10.15 5.12 8.09
CA LEU A 80 11.21 4.13 8.25
C LEU A 80 11.10 3.05 7.18
N ASP A 81 12.20 2.34 6.93
CA ASP A 81 12.13 1.07 6.23
C ASP A 81 11.26 0.07 7.01
N ALA A 82 10.58 -0.84 6.29
CA ALA A 82 9.69 -1.81 6.92
C ALA A 82 10.44 -2.72 7.90
N VAL A 83 11.67 -3.14 7.56
CA VAL A 83 12.51 -3.97 8.43
C VAL A 83 12.91 -3.21 9.67
N ASP A 84 13.33 -1.94 9.54
CA ASP A 84 13.67 -1.09 10.68
C ASP A 84 12.46 -0.90 11.62
N LEU A 85 11.27 -0.70 11.06
CA LEU A 85 10.04 -0.57 11.84
C LEU A 85 9.72 -1.86 12.61
N LEU A 86 9.87 -3.02 11.96
CA LEU A 86 9.68 -4.33 12.59
C LEU A 86 10.70 -4.61 13.69
N GLN A 87 11.96 -4.20 13.52
CA GLN A 87 13.04 -4.49 14.46
C GLN A 87 13.12 -3.51 15.63
N HIS A 88 12.72 -2.26 15.43
CA HIS A 88 12.95 -1.19 16.42
C HIS A 88 11.68 -0.61 17.03
N VAL A 89 10.58 -0.56 16.28
CA VAL A 89 9.32 0.04 16.75
C VAL A 89 8.37 -1.04 17.27
N VAL A 90 8.10 -2.06 16.46
CA VAL A 90 7.12 -3.10 16.79
C VAL A 90 7.41 -3.81 18.12
N PRO A 91 8.65 -4.15 18.50
CA PRO A 91 8.91 -4.85 19.77
C PRO A 91 8.49 -4.04 21.00
N SER A 92 8.48 -2.70 20.90
CA SER A 92 8.03 -1.78 21.96
C SER A 92 6.51 -1.68 22.09
N LEU A 93 5.76 -2.18 21.10
CA LEU A 93 4.30 -2.20 21.16
C LEU A 93 3.80 -3.31 22.10
N PRO A 94 2.58 -3.16 22.65
CA PRO A 94 1.96 -4.20 23.45
C PRO A 94 1.91 -5.56 22.75
N ASP A 95 1.93 -6.63 23.52
CA ASP A 95 1.96 -8.01 23.02
C ASP A 95 0.73 -8.32 22.16
N ARG A 96 -0.42 -7.78 22.55
CA ARG A 96 -1.70 -7.90 21.86
C ARG A 96 -1.85 -6.90 20.71
N THR A 97 -0.76 -6.60 20.02
CA THR A 97 -0.75 -5.81 18.78
C THR A 97 -0.86 -6.75 17.58
N LEU A 98 -1.70 -6.38 16.62
CA LEU A 98 -1.73 -6.98 15.29
C LEU A 98 -0.91 -6.11 14.34
N VAL A 99 0.11 -6.70 13.74
CA VAL A 99 0.94 -6.12 12.69
C VAL A 99 0.45 -6.64 11.35
N TYR A 100 -0.07 -5.74 10.52
CA TYR A 100 -0.45 -6.07 9.15
C TYR A 100 0.61 -5.53 8.18
N LEU A 101 1.10 -6.40 7.31
CA LEU A 101 2.08 -6.08 6.29
C LEU A 101 1.50 -6.32 4.89
N ASP A 102 1.66 -5.34 4.03
CA ASP A 102 1.34 -5.42 2.60
C ASP A 102 2.54 -4.93 1.79
N PRO A 103 3.61 -5.74 1.68
CA PRO A 103 4.83 -5.32 0.97
C PRO A 103 4.57 -5.18 -0.53
N PRO A 104 5.50 -4.57 -1.28
CA PRO A 104 5.43 -4.58 -2.74
C PRO A 104 5.23 -6.01 -3.27
N TYR A 105 4.40 -6.17 -4.30
CA TYR A 105 4.11 -7.50 -4.85
C TYR A 105 5.33 -8.12 -5.53
N TYR A 106 5.52 -9.42 -5.39
CA TYR A 106 6.69 -10.12 -5.92
C TYR A 106 6.75 -10.10 -7.45
N VAL A 107 5.61 -10.36 -8.11
CA VAL A 107 5.54 -10.40 -9.59
C VAL A 107 5.12 -9.05 -10.13
N LYS A 108 4.12 -8.41 -9.51
CA LYS A 108 3.55 -7.14 -9.99
C LYS A 108 4.27 -5.89 -9.45
N GLY A 109 5.35 -6.08 -8.69
CA GLY A 109 6.06 -5.01 -7.98
C GLY A 109 6.52 -3.87 -8.88
N GLY A 110 7.15 -4.22 -10.00
CA GLY A 110 7.73 -3.25 -10.94
C GLY A 110 6.70 -2.36 -11.66
N ASP A 111 5.46 -2.83 -11.81
CA ASP A 111 4.40 -2.07 -12.50
C ASP A 111 3.57 -1.21 -11.53
N LEU A 112 3.55 -1.56 -10.24
CA LEU A 112 2.68 -0.94 -9.23
C LEU A 112 3.41 -0.01 -8.26
N TYR A 113 4.68 -0.26 -8.00
CA TYR A 113 5.46 0.45 -6.98
C TYR A 113 6.65 1.19 -7.59
N GLU A 114 6.91 2.41 -7.11
CA GLU A 114 8.08 3.19 -7.54
C GLU A 114 9.40 2.58 -7.04
N HIS A 115 9.35 1.91 -5.88
CA HIS A 115 10.45 1.13 -5.30
C HIS A 115 10.03 -0.34 -5.28
N HIS A 116 10.56 -1.12 -6.22
CA HIS A 116 10.29 -2.56 -6.30
C HIS A 116 11.29 -3.32 -5.43
N TYR A 117 10.79 -4.34 -4.75
CA TYR A 117 11.61 -5.26 -3.96
C TYR A 117 12.24 -6.30 -4.88
N LYS A 118 13.46 -6.71 -4.54
CA LYS A 118 14.09 -7.93 -5.04
C LYS A 118 13.78 -9.07 -4.08
N HIS A 119 14.11 -10.29 -4.50
CA HIS A 119 13.88 -11.48 -3.68
C HIS A 119 14.50 -11.35 -2.28
N GLU A 120 15.69 -10.78 -2.19
CA GLU A 120 16.42 -10.58 -0.94
C GLU A 120 15.71 -9.59 0.00
N ASP A 121 15.05 -8.56 -0.56
CA ASP A 121 14.26 -7.60 0.22
C ASP A 121 13.01 -8.29 0.80
N HIS A 122 12.35 -9.15 0.01
CA HIS A 122 11.24 -9.97 0.51
C HIS A 122 11.67 -10.94 1.61
N ALA A 123 12.83 -11.57 1.44
CA ALA A 123 13.41 -12.47 2.43
C ALA A 123 13.79 -11.72 3.73
N ALA A 124 14.31 -10.50 3.63
CA ALA A 124 14.61 -9.66 4.78
C ALA A 124 13.34 -9.31 5.57
N VAL A 125 12.24 -8.97 4.88
CA VAL A 125 10.95 -8.76 5.54
C VAL A 125 10.46 -10.03 6.21
N ALA A 126 10.48 -11.18 5.54
CA ALA A 126 10.03 -12.45 6.13
C ALA A 126 10.83 -12.82 7.40
N ALA A 127 12.15 -12.63 7.37
CA ALA A 127 13.02 -12.84 8.53
C ALA A 127 12.70 -11.87 9.68
N ALA A 128 12.42 -10.60 9.37
CA ALA A 128 12.01 -9.61 10.36
C ALA A 128 10.64 -9.93 10.99
N VAL A 129 9.69 -10.42 10.18
CA VAL A 129 8.38 -10.90 10.67
C VAL A 129 8.55 -12.10 11.61
N ALA A 130 9.46 -13.04 11.31
CA ALA A 130 9.73 -14.17 12.18
C ALA A 130 10.36 -13.77 13.54
N GLY A 131 11.01 -12.60 13.61
CA GLY A 131 11.68 -12.11 14.82
C GLY A 131 10.78 -11.35 15.79
N ILE A 132 9.55 -10.99 15.41
CA ILE A 132 8.63 -10.24 16.29
C ILE A 132 7.75 -11.17 17.13
N ARG A 133 7.40 -10.71 18.33
CA ARG A 133 6.51 -11.43 19.27
C ARG A 133 5.03 -11.09 19.09
N GLN A 134 4.74 -9.97 18.42
CA GLN A 134 3.39 -9.51 18.13
C GLN A 134 2.71 -10.40 17.09
N HIS A 135 1.38 -10.41 17.09
CA HIS A 135 0.62 -11.10 16.05
C HIS A 135 0.89 -10.44 14.69
N CYS A 136 1.09 -11.24 13.64
CA CYS A 136 1.38 -10.72 12.31
C CYS A 136 0.51 -11.35 11.23
N MET A 137 0.17 -10.56 10.22
CA MET A 137 -0.53 -10.99 9.02
C MET A 137 0.14 -10.33 7.81
N VAL A 138 0.44 -11.11 6.78
CA VAL A 138 1.14 -10.63 5.58
C VAL A 138 0.35 -10.99 4.33
N SER A 139 0.03 -10.01 3.48
CA SER A 139 -0.58 -10.24 2.16
C SER A 139 0.45 -10.17 1.04
N TYR A 140 0.31 -11.07 0.05
CA TYR A 140 1.21 -11.17 -1.11
C TYR A 140 0.51 -11.76 -2.34
N ASP A 141 1.19 -11.67 -3.50
CA ASP A 141 0.93 -12.56 -4.62
C ASP A 141 1.18 -14.02 -4.19
N ASP A 142 0.27 -14.92 -4.55
CA ASP A 142 0.39 -16.34 -4.22
C ASP A 142 1.30 -17.08 -5.21
N VAL A 143 2.62 -17.02 -4.94
CA VAL A 143 3.67 -17.62 -5.79
C VAL A 143 4.63 -18.50 -4.99
N PRO A 144 5.28 -19.51 -5.61
CA PRO A 144 6.16 -20.44 -4.92
C PRO A 144 7.28 -19.75 -4.12
N ALA A 145 7.87 -18.68 -4.66
CA ALA A 145 8.94 -17.95 -3.97
C ALA A 145 8.47 -17.35 -2.63
N ILE A 146 7.26 -16.77 -2.58
CA ILE A 146 6.72 -16.22 -1.34
C ILE A 146 6.28 -17.34 -0.39
N ARG A 147 5.66 -18.41 -0.92
CA ARG A 147 5.28 -19.57 -0.10
C ARG A 147 6.49 -20.20 0.60
N GLU A 148 7.65 -20.25 -0.06
CA GLU A 148 8.88 -20.76 0.56
C GLU A 148 9.36 -19.83 1.69
N LEU A 149 9.30 -18.50 1.51
CA LEU A 149 9.69 -17.55 2.55
C LEU A 149 8.82 -17.63 3.82
N TYR A 150 7.55 -18.00 3.66
CA TYR A 150 6.57 -18.12 4.75
C TYR A 150 6.12 -19.58 4.97
N ARG A 151 6.97 -20.56 4.64
CA ARG A 151 6.66 -22.01 4.73
C ARG A 151 6.18 -22.49 6.09
N ASP A 152 6.61 -21.84 7.16
CA ASP A 152 6.27 -22.19 8.54
C ASP A 152 5.00 -21.45 9.05
N TYR A 153 4.35 -20.69 8.17
CA TYR A 153 3.13 -19.93 8.45
C TYR A 153 1.92 -20.64 7.86
N GLN A 154 0.80 -20.61 8.59
CA GLN A 154 -0.48 -20.95 8.00
C GLN A 154 -0.85 -19.88 6.99
N TYR A 155 -1.48 -20.27 5.88
CA TYR A 155 -1.92 -19.29 4.90
C TYR A 155 -3.24 -19.64 4.23
N VAL A 156 -3.85 -18.60 3.68
CA VAL A 156 -5.09 -18.69 2.93
C VAL A 156 -4.87 -18.13 1.55
N SER A 157 -5.23 -18.93 0.54
CA SER A 157 -5.22 -18.49 -0.86
C SER A 157 -6.62 -18.09 -1.32
N TYR A 158 -6.70 -17.03 -2.11
CA TYR A 158 -7.94 -16.59 -2.76
C TYR A 158 -7.66 -16.00 -4.14
N SER A 159 -8.67 -16.07 -5.01
CA SER A 159 -8.58 -15.53 -6.36
C SER A 159 -9.27 -14.18 -6.44
N LEU A 160 -8.57 -13.16 -6.93
CA LEU A 160 -9.20 -11.90 -7.32
C LEU A 160 -9.46 -11.88 -8.83
N SER A 161 -10.69 -11.52 -9.19
CA SER A 161 -11.04 -11.22 -10.57
C SER A 161 -10.63 -9.78 -10.87
N TYR A 162 -9.41 -9.57 -11.37
CA TYR A 162 -8.98 -8.23 -11.81
C TYR A 162 -9.68 -7.88 -13.14
N CYS A 163 -10.46 -6.80 -13.16
CA CYS A 163 -11.18 -6.31 -14.35
C CYS A 163 -10.40 -5.25 -15.16
N ALA A 164 -9.12 -5.01 -14.86
CA ALA A 164 -8.31 -4.04 -15.57
C ALA A 164 -7.74 -4.66 -16.86
N GLN A 165 -8.51 -4.56 -17.94
CA GLN A 165 -8.10 -4.75 -19.34
C GLN A 165 -7.82 -6.17 -19.87
N ASN A 166 -7.43 -7.15 -19.04
CA ASN A 166 -7.43 -8.58 -19.39
C ASN A 166 -7.87 -9.41 -18.18
N ARG A 167 -8.79 -10.37 -18.36
CA ARG A 167 -9.22 -11.31 -17.30
C ARG A 167 -8.06 -12.23 -16.94
N TYR A 168 -7.18 -11.78 -16.06
CA TYR A 168 -6.20 -12.64 -15.39
C TYR A 168 -6.69 -12.95 -13.98
N ARG A 169 -6.66 -14.23 -13.60
CA ARG A 169 -6.86 -14.64 -12.21
C ARG A 169 -5.53 -14.49 -11.50
N GLY A 170 -5.34 -13.38 -10.80
CA GLY A 170 -4.30 -13.28 -9.80
C GLY A 170 -4.74 -14.07 -8.57
N THR A 171 -3.89 -14.98 -8.11
CA THR A 171 -4.02 -15.61 -6.81
C THR A 171 -3.25 -14.79 -5.79
N GLU A 172 -3.90 -14.48 -4.67
CA GLU A 172 -3.31 -13.78 -3.54
C GLU A 172 -3.31 -14.72 -2.33
N ALA A 173 -2.31 -14.55 -1.47
CA ALA A 173 -2.13 -15.32 -0.25
C ALA A 173 -2.02 -14.39 0.95
N ILE A 174 -2.69 -14.77 2.05
CA ILE A 174 -2.53 -14.16 3.36
C ILE A 174 -1.86 -15.17 4.27
N PHE A 175 -0.67 -14.83 4.76
CA PHE A 175 0.09 -15.62 5.72
C PHE A 175 -0.18 -15.11 7.13
N LEU A 176 -0.44 -16.04 8.06
CA LEU A 176 -0.82 -15.78 9.45
C LEU A 176 0.30 -16.24 10.37
N GLY A 177 0.77 -15.34 11.24
CA GLY A 177 1.69 -15.70 12.31
C GLY A 177 1.09 -16.78 13.22
N SER A 178 1.94 -17.59 13.84
CA SER A 178 1.56 -18.78 14.61
C SER A 178 0.57 -18.55 15.76
N SER A 179 0.42 -17.30 16.19
CA SER A 179 -0.47 -16.87 17.26
C SER A 179 -1.85 -16.39 16.78
N LEU A 180 -2.11 -16.45 15.47
CA LEU A 180 -3.41 -16.14 14.86
C LEU A 180 -4.10 -17.42 14.38
N GLU A 181 -5.38 -17.55 14.71
CA GLU A 181 -6.21 -18.64 14.19
C GLU A 181 -6.89 -18.20 12.88
N CYS A 182 -6.79 -19.03 11.85
CA CYS A 182 -7.56 -18.82 10.63
C CYS A 182 -9.06 -19.06 10.90
N PRO A 183 -9.95 -18.06 10.70
CA PRO A 183 -11.37 -18.30 10.81
C PRO A 183 -11.82 -19.29 9.72
N GLY A 184 -12.82 -20.12 10.02
CA GLY A 184 -13.38 -21.06 9.04
C GLY A 184 -13.78 -20.35 7.74
N LEU A 185 -13.10 -20.70 6.65
CA LEU A 185 -13.21 -19.99 5.38
C LEU A 185 -14.49 -20.35 4.64
N LYS A 186 -15.13 -19.35 4.02
CA LYS A 186 -16.21 -19.56 3.04
C LYS A 186 -15.61 -19.94 1.69
N ALA A 187 -16.36 -20.68 0.88
CA ALA A 187 -15.94 -21.42 -0.33
C ALA A 187 -15.06 -20.68 -1.39
N SER A 188 -14.90 -19.36 -1.34
CA SER A 188 -14.00 -18.59 -2.22
C SER A 188 -12.56 -18.47 -1.72
N MET A 189 -12.28 -18.89 -0.49
CA MET A 189 -10.97 -18.89 0.16
C MET A 189 -10.63 -20.32 0.56
N GLN A 190 -9.47 -20.82 0.15
CA GLN A 190 -9.01 -22.17 0.47
C GLN A 190 -7.83 -22.09 1.44
N ALA A 191 -7.96 -22.74 2.60
CA ALA A 191 -6.84 -22.97 3.51
C ALA A 191 -5.97 -24.07 2.90
N ALA A 192 -4.65 -23.89 2.95
CA ALA A 192 -3.66 -24.84 2.48
C ALA A 192 -2.80 -25.34 3.64
#